data_AF-A0A357HG16-F1
#
_entry.id   AF-A0A357HG16-F1
#
_cell.length_a   1.000
_cell.length_b   1.000
_cell.length_c   1.000
_cell.angle_alpha   90.00
_cell.angle_beta   90.00
_cell.angle_gamma   90.00
#
_symmetry.space_group_name_H-M   'P 1'
#
loop_
_entity.id
_entity.type
_entity.pdbx_description
1 polymer ?
#
loop_
_entity_poly.entity_id
_entity_poly.type
_entity_poly.pdbx_seq_one_letter_code
_entity_poly.pdbx_strand_id
1 'polypeptide(L)'
;MTITTGILLLLLGIAIGVIVLLLLKKDNVPDQQQIKDAFGNLSKEALDQNIETFMKIAESKFGDLMKSSDAQLDEKKKLIDSSLVEMKKQLEGLNKQTTELTSQMESSSKGISELSDTTTQLRQILSSSQARGQWGERMVEDILAFIGLAEGINYEKQSQEGSDRPDFKFNLPDGKHIN
;
A
#
# COMPACT_ATOMS: atom_id res chain seq x y z
N MET A 1 58.78 -108.76 -3.73
CA MET A 1 57.29 -108.75 -3.72
C MET A 1 56.73 -107.57 -2.90
N THR A 2 57.42 -106.42 -2.85
CA THR A 2 57.14 -105.32 -1.89
C THR A 2 56.65 -104.03 -2.57
N ILE A 3 56.89 -103.86 -3.88
CA ILE A 3 56.52 -102.64 -4.63
C ILE A 3 55.05 -102.68 -5.07
N THR A 4 54.53 -103.86 -5.43
CA THR A 4 53.14 -104.05 -5.87
C THR A 4 52.12 -103.81 -4.75
N THR A 5 52.44 -104.19 -3.51
CA THR A 5 51.62 -103.92 -2.32
C THR A 5 51.58 -102.44 -1.95
N GLY A 6 52.69 -101.70 -2.17
CA GLY A 6 52.71 -100.24 -1.96
C GLY A 6 51.81 -99.47 -2.93
N ILE A 7 51.79 -99.87 -4.21
CA ILE A 7 50.92 -99.25 -5.22
C ILE A 7 49.44 -99.53 -4.94
N LEU A 8 49.11 -100.75 -4.47
CA LEU A 8 47.74 -101.13 -4.14
C LEU A 8 47.17 -100.30 -2.97
N LEU A 9 47.99 -100.05 -1.94
CA LEU A 9 47.58 -99.21 -0.80
C LEU A 9 47.37 -97.75 -1.19
N LEU A 10 48.19 -97.22 -2.11
CA LEU A 10 48.05 -95.84 -2.59
C LEU A 10 46.77 -95.67 -3.43
N LEU A 11 46.46 -96.63 -4.30
CA LEU A 11 45.19 -96.64 -5.05
C LEU A 11 43.97 -96.77 -4.14
N LEU A 12 44.05 -97.59 -3.09
CA LEU A 12 42.99 -97.73 -2.10
C LEU A 12 42.77 -96.43 -1.32
N GLY A 13 43.86 -95.75 -0.93
CA GLY A 13 43.80 -94.45 -0.26
C GLY A 13 43.16 -93.37 -1.12
N ILE A 14 43.49 -93.32 -2.41
CA ILE A 14 42.85 -92.38 -3.36
C ILE A 14 41.38 -92.72 -3.55
N ALA A 15 41.02 -93.99 -3.67
CA ALA A 15 39.62 -94.41 -3.81
C ALA A 15 38.78 -94.03 -2.58
N ILE A 16 39.30 -94.26 -1.38
CA ILE A 16 38.67 -93.85 -0.12
C ILE A 16 38.57 -92.32 -0.07
N GLY A 17 39.63 -91.60 -0.45
CA GLY A 17 39.63 -90.14 -0.52
C GLY A 17 38.53 -89.60 -1.43
N VAL A 18 38.37 -90.17 -2.63
CA VAL A 18 37.32 -89.78 -3.59
C VAL A 18 35.93 -90.10 -3.04
N ILE A 19 35.74 -91.26 -2.39
CA ILE A 19 34.46 -91.65 -1.78
C ILE A 19 34.09 -90.69 -0.64
N VAL A 20 35.04 -90.34 0.22
CA VAL A 20 34.83 -89.37 1.32
C VAL A 20 34.50 -87.98 0.76
N LEU A 21 35.19 -87.56 -0.31
CA LEU A 21 34.93 -86.27 -0.96
C LEU A 21 33.55 -86.23 -1.63
N LEU A 22 33.10 -87.33 -2.23
CA LEU A 22 31.76 -87.44 -2.81
C LEU A 22 30.65 -87.53 -1.75
N LEU A 23 30.90 -88.17 -0.61
CA LEU A 23 29.96 -88.21 0.52
C LEU A 23 29.81 -86.83 1.19
N LEU A 24 30.90 -86.10 1.40
CA LEU A 24 30.86 -84.74 1.99
C LEU A 24 30.19 -83.71 1.08
N LYS A 25 30.32 -83.86 -0.25
CA LYS A 25 29.76 -82.92 -1.23
C LYS A 25 28.26 -83.12 -1.48
N LYS A 26 27.69 -84.27 -1.11
CA LYS A 26 26.29 -84.63 -1.38
C LYS A 26 25.30 -84.00 -0.39
N ASP A 27 25.74 -83.61 0.81
CA ASP A 27 24.86 -83.11 1.86
C ASP A 27 24.89 -81.59 2.10
N ASN A 28 25.75 -80.85 1.39
CA ASN A 28 25.99 -79.40 1.63
C ASN A 28 25.72 -78.50 0.42
N VAL A 29 25.00 -78.96 -0.60
CA VAL A 29 24.50 -78.07 -1.66
C VAL A 29 23.13 -77.57 -1.22
N PRO A 30 23.01 -76.36 -0.63
CA PRO A 30 21.72 -75.79 -0.33
C PRO A 30 20.87 -75.77 -1.59
N ASP A 31 19.66 -76.32 -1.46
CA ASP A 31 18.70 -76.43 -2.55
C ASP A 31 18.47 -75.04 -3.15
N GLN A 32 18.61 -74.89 -4.47
CA GLN A 32 18.49 -73.58 -5.13
C GLN A 32 17.10 -72.95 -4.88
N GLN A 33 16.10 -73.79 -4.59
CA GLN A 33 14.78 -73.36 -4.15
C GLN A 33 14.86 -72.58 -2.82
N GLN A 34 15.53 -73.12 -1.81
CA GLN A 34 15.62 -72.49 -0.48
C GLN A 34 16.37 -71.15 -0.51
N ILE A 35 17.41 -71.03 -1.34
CA ILE A 35 18.12 -69.76 -1.53
C ILE A 35 17.23 -68.74 -2.25
N LYS A 36 16.48 -69.17 -3.28
CA LYS A 36 15.52 -68.30 -3.98
C LYS A 36 14.39 -67.84 -3.06
N ASP A 37 13.89 -68.73 -2.21
CA ASP A 37 12.80 -68.43 -1.27
C ASP A 37 13.31 -67.51 -0.13
N ALA A 38 14.48 -67.79 0.44
CA ALA A 38 15.09 -66.94 1.46
C ALA A 38 15.46 -65.54 0.91
N PHE A 39 16.00 -65.47 -0.31
CA PHE A 39 16.29 -64.20 -0.98
C PHE A 39 15.01 -63.45 -1.34
N GLY A 40 13.98 -64.15 -1.83
CA GLY A 40 12.67 -63.57 -2.16
C GLY A 40 12.01 -62.98 -0.92
N ASN A 41 12.00 -63.71 0.19
CA ASN A 41 11.45 -63.25 1.46
C ASN A 41 12.23 -62.06 2.03
N LEU A 42 13.57 -62.12 2.05
CA LEU A 42 14.40 -61.02 2.54
C LEU A 42 14.27 -59.77 1.67
N SER A 43 14.21 -59.93 0.34
CA SER A 43 14.03 -58.82 -0.59
C SER A 43 12.64 -58.20 -0.46
N LYS A 44 11.61 -59.01 -0.22
CA LYS A 44 10.25 -58.54 0.02
C LYS A 44 10.16 -57.79 1.34
N GLU A 45 10.72 -58.33 2.42
CA GLU A 45 10.78 -57.68 3.73
C GLU A 45 11.54 -56.34 3.65
N ALA A 46 12.70 -56.32 2.98
CA ALA A 46 13.47 -55.10 2.78
C ALA A 46 12.72 -54.07 1.91
N LEU A 47 12.00 -54.52 0.88
CA LEU A 47 11.19 -53.64 0.04
C LEU A 47 10.00 -53.06 0.82
N ASP A 48 9.28 -53.89 1.58
CA ASP A 48 8.14 -53.48 2.39
C ASP A 48 8.57 -52.46 3.46
N GLN A 49 9.70 -52.70 4.15
CA GLN A 49 10.28 -51.74 5.10
C GLN A 49 10.71 -50.42 4.44
N ASN A 50 11.25 -50.48 3.23
CA ASN A 50 11.63 -49.28 2.47
C ASN A 50 10.40 -48.48 2.02
N ILE A 51 9.33 -49.14 1.57
CA ILE A 51 8.07 -48.49 1.20
C ILE A 51 7.46 -47.82 2.43
N GLU A 52 7.42 -48.50 3.58
CA GLU A 52 6.89 -47.92 4.82
C GLU A 52 7.70 -46.71 5.27
N THR A 53 9.04 -46.81 5.23
CA THR A 53 9.94 -45.72 5.58
C THR A 53 9.78 -44.54 4.63
N PHE A 54 9.68 -44.81 3.33
CA PHE A 54 9.45 -43.78 2.31
C PHE A 54 8.11 -43.07 2.51
N MET A 55 7.04 -43.82 2.80
CA MET A 55 5.71 -43.25 3.08
C MET A 55 5.73 -42.39 4.34
N LYS A 56 6.38 -42.84 5.43
CA LYS A 56 6.57 -42.03 6.64
C LYS A 56 7.32 -40.72 6.37
N ILE A 57 8.39 -40.77 5.58
CA ILE A 57 9.15 -39.57 5.21
C ILE A 57 8.30 -38.64 4.35
N ALA A 58 7.56 -39.18 3.36
CA ALA A 58 6.68 -38.41 2.51
C ALA A 58 5.58 -37.71 3.32
N GLU A 59 4.92 -38.43 4.24
CA GLU A 59 3.89 -37.89 5.13
C GLU A 59 4.45 -36.80 6.05
N SER A 60 5.63 -37.02 6.65
CA SER A 60 6.31 -36.00 7.46
C SER A 60 6.65 -34.74 6.65
N LYS A 61 7.25 -34.90 5.46
CA LYS A 61 7.63 -33.76 4.61
C LYS A 61 6.42 -33.00 4.10
N PHE A 62 5.37 -33.72 3.73
CA PHE A 62 4.11 -33.11 3.31
C PHE A 62 3.44 -32.36 4.47
N GLY A 63 3.42 -32.94 5.67
CA GLY A 63 2.92 -32.28 6.88
C GLY A 63 3.69 -31.00 7.23
N ASP A 64 5.02 -31.02 7.11
CA ASP A 64 5.87 -29.84 7.34
C ASP A 64 5.62 -28.75 6.31
N LEU A 65 5.53 -29.12 5.02
CA LEU A 65 5.20 -28.18 3.93
C LEU A 65 3.80 -27.57 4.11
N MET A 66 2.81 -28.38 4.50
CA MET A 66 1.45 -27.91 4.74
C MET A 66 1.42 -26.90 5.89
N LYS A 67 2.05 -27.22 7.03
CA LYS A 67 2.16 -26.29 8.16
C LYS A 67 2.87 -24.99 7.79
N SER A 68 3.97 -25.09 7.04
CA SER A 68 4.69 -23.92 6.57
C SER A 68 3.85 -23.08 5.61
N SER A 69 3.10 -23.72 4.72
CA SER A 69 2.21 -23.06 3.77
C SER A 69 1.07 -22.35 4.49
N ASP A 70 0.41 -23.01 5.45
CA ASP A 70 -0.65 -22.41 6.25
C ASP A 70 -0.15 -21.20 7.04
N ALA A 71 1.03 -21.30 7.66
CA ALA A 71 1.64 -20.17 8.36
C ALA A 71 1.94 -18.99 7.42
N GLN A 72 2.47 -19.26 6.21
CA GLN A 72 2.72 -18.22 5.21
C GLN A 72 1.43 -17.60 4.67
N LEU A 73 0.37 -18.39 4.48
CA LEU A 73 -0.94 -17.89 4.05
C LEU A 73 -1.57 -17.00 5.11
N ASP A 74 -1.49 -17.38 6.39
CA ASP A 74 -1.96 -16.57 7.51
C ASP A 74 -1.18 -15.25 7.63
N GLU A 75 0.14 -15.28 7.46
CA GLU A 75 0.96 -14.07 7.44
C GLU A 75 0.58 -13.14 6.28
N LYS A 76 0.45 -13.70 5.06
CA LYS A 76 0.00 -12.93 3.89
C LYS A 76 -1.39 -12.35 4.09
N LYS A 77 -2.32 -13.11 4.68
CA LYS A 77 -3.67 -12.63 5.00
C LYS A 77 -3.61 -11.43 5.95
N LYS A 78 -2.82 -11.52 7.03
CA LYS A 78 -2.62 -10.40 7.97
C LYS A 78 -2.05 -9.16 7.29
N LEU A 79 -1.07 -9.32 6.41
CA LEU A 79 -0.49 -8.21 5.64
C LEU A 79 -1.52 -7.56 4.71
N ILE A 80 -2.33 -8.38 4.01
CA ILE A 80 -3.41 -7.91 3.15
C ILE A 80 -4.47 -7.16 3.98
N ASP A 81 -4.91 -7.72 5.10
CA ASP A 81 -5.90 -7.08 5.98
C ASP A 81 -5.38 -5.73 6.50
N SER A 82 -4.11 -5.68 6.94
CA SER A 82 -3.47 -4.43 7.38
C SER A 82 -3.41 -3.40 6.24
N SER A 83 -3.02 -3.81 5.04
CA SER A 83 -2.94 -2.95 3.86
C SER A 83 -4.33 -2.43 3.46
N LEU A 84 -5.36 -3.27 3.49
CA LEU A 84 -6.75 -2.88 3.20
C LEU A 84 -7.27 -1.85 4.22
N VAL A 85 -6.96 -2.03 5.51
CA VAL A 85 -7.32 -1.07 6.56
C VAL A 85 -6.62 0.27 6.33
N GLU A 86 -5.32 0.26 6.01
CA GLU A 86 -4.56 1.48 5.74
C GLU A 86 -5.08 2.21 4.49
N MET A 87 -5.33 1.49 3.39
CA MET A 87 -5.92 2.05 2.18
C MET A 87 -7.30 2.65 2.43
N LYS A 88 -8.15 1.97 3.21
CA LYS A 88 -9.46 2.51 3.60
C LYS A 88 -9.32 3.82 4.36
N LYS A 89 -8.40 3.89 5.32
CA LYS A 89 -8.12 5.11 6.09
C LYS A 89 -7.61 6.25 5.20
N GLN A 90 -6.70 5.95 4.27
CA GLN A 90 -6.19 6.93 3.32
C GLN A 90 -7.31 7.44 2.39
N LEU A 91 -8.17 6.55 1.90
CA LEU A 91 -9.30 6.91 1.04
C LEU A 91 -10.33 7.78 1.77
N GLU A 92 -10.66 7.46 3.03
CA GLU A 92 -11.51 8.29 3.88
C GLU A 92 -10.88 9.69 4.10
N GLY A 93 -9.57 9.75 4.34
CA GLY A 93 -8.82 11.00 4.46
C GLY A 93 -8.87 11.85 3.18
N LEU A 94 -8.65 11.22 2.02
CA LEU A 94 -8.71 11.88 0.72
C LEU A 94 -10.12 12.39 0.40
N ASN A 95 -11.16 11.62 0.67
CA ASN A 95 -12.55 12.05 0.46
C ASN A 95 -12.90 13.26 1.32
N LYS A 96 -12.45 13.28 2.59
CA LYS A 96 -12.65 14.42 3.48
C LYS A 96 -11.92 15.67 2.95
N GLN A 97 -10.64 15.55 2.63
CA GLN A 97 -9.85 16.65 2.07
C GLN A 97 -10.42 17.18 0.76
N THR A 98 -10.87 16.30 -0.12
CA THR A 98 -11.50 16.68 -1.40
C THR A 98 -12.78 17.45 -1.17
N THR A 99 -13.61 17.03 -0.21
CA THR A 99 -14.85 17.74 0.14
C THR A 99 -14.56 19.13 0.70
N GLU A 100 -13.59 19.24 1.62
CA GLU A 100 -13.14 20.52 2.17
C GLU A 100 -12.60 21.46 1.08
N LEU A 101 -11.77 20.94 0.17
CA LEU A 101 -11.23 21.68 -0.97
C LEU A 101 -12.33 22.18 -1.91
N THR A 102 -13.30 21.33 -2.27
CA THR A 102 -14.43 21.73 -3.12
C THR A 102 -15.23 22.85 -2.47
N SER A 103 -15.54 22.73 -1.17
CA SER A 103 -16.25 23.78 -0.43
C SER A 103 -15.46 25.09 -0.39
N GLN A 104 -14.14 25.03 -0.16
CA GLN A 104 -13.29 26.21 -0.18
C GLN A 104 -13.18 26.84 -1.58
N MET A 105 -13.17 26.02 -2.63
CA MET A 105 -13.19 26.48 -4.01
C MET A 105 -14.50 27.17 -4.37
N GLU A 106 -15.65 26.62 -3.95
CA GLU A 106 -16.96 27.25 -4.11
C GLU A 106 -17.03 28.61 -3.39
N SER A 107 -16.57 28.66 -2.14
CA SER A 107 -16.51 29.92 -1.38
C SER A 107 -15.60 30.95 -2.05
N SER A 108 -14.45 30.52 -2.57
CA SER A 108 -13.50 31.40 -3.27
C SER A 108 -14.09 31.90 -4.58
N SER A 109 -14.75 31.03 -5.35
CA SER A 109 -15.45 31.38 -6.58
C SER A 109 -16.54 32.43 -6.32
N LYS A 110 -17.33 32.24 -5.25
CA LYS A 110 -18.33 33.23 -4.83
C LYS A 110 -17.70 34.57 -4.47
N GLY A 111 -16.63 34.58 -3.68
CA GLY A 111 -15.93 35.82 -3.32
C GLY A 111 -15.33 36.54 -4.53
N ILE A 112 -14.81 35.80 -5.52
CA ILE A 112 -14.32 36.37 -6.79
C ILE A 112 -15.48 36.98 -7.59
N SER A 113 -16.64 36.33 -7.63
CA SER A 113 -17.83 36.87 -8.29
C SER A 113 -18.29 38.17 -7.66
N GLU A 114 -18.43 38.20 -6.32
CA GLU A 114 -18.83 39.39 -5.57
C GLU A 114 -17.83 40.55 -5.77
N LEU A 115 -16.53 40.25 -5.79
CA LEU A 115 -15.48 41.23 -6.07
C LEU A 115 -15.56 41.77 -7.51
N SER A 116 -15.81 40.89 -8.49
CA SER A 116 -15.99 41.27 -9.90
C SER A 116 -17.21 42.19 -10.08
N ASP A 117 -18.32 41.87 -9.42
CA ASP A 117 -19.55 42.67 -9.45
C ASP A 117 -19.32 44.04 -8.83
N THR A 118 -18.70 44.09 -7.65
CA THR A 118 -18.34 45.35 -6.96
C THR A 118 -17.40 46.19 -7.81
N THR A 119 -16.40 45.58 -8.44
CA THR A 119 -15.45 46.27 -9.32
C THR A 119 -16.15 46.81 -10.56
N THR A 120 -17.11 46.07 -11.12
CA THR A 120 -17.91 46.50 -12.28
C THR A 120 -18.80 47.69 -11.92
N GLN A 121 -19.47 47.65 -10.77
CA GLN A 121 -20.27 48.77 -10.26
C GLN A 121 -19.40 50.01 -10.02
N LEU A 122 -18.25 49.85 -9.37
CA LEU A 122 -17.30 50.92 -9.15
C LEU A 122 -16.83 51.52 -10.48
N ARG A 123 -16.46 50.69 -11.47
CA ARG A 123 -16.09 51.14 -12.81
C ARG A 123 -17.21 51.95 -13.49
N GLN A 124 -18.47 51.55 -13.31
CA GLN A 124 -19.63 52.26 -13.88
C GLN A 124 -19.86 53.62 -13.22
N ILE A 125 -19.71 53.72 -11.90
CA ILE A 125 -19.76 55.00 -11.18
C ILE A 125 -18.60 55.90 -11.66
N LEU A 126 -17.40 55.33 -11.77
CA LEU A 126 -16.20 56.01 -12.24
C LEU A 126 -16.17 56.21 -13.77
N SER A 127 -17.17 55.82 -14.55
CA SER A 127 -17.23 56.16 -15.99
C SER A 127 -18.17 57.33 -16.26
N SER A 128 -19.21 57.52 -15.45
CA SER A 128 -20.13 58.65 -15.55
C SER A 128 -19.52 59.92 -14.92
N SER A 129 -19.51 61.03 -15.67
CA SER A 129 -19.02 62.33 -15.17
C SER A 129 -19.83 62.83 -13.96
N GLN A 130 -21.16 62.72 -14.03
CA GLN A 130 -22.06 63.11 -12.95
C GLN A 130 -21.88 62.23 -11.71
N ALA A 131 -21.82 60.91 -11.87
CA ALA A 131 -21.66 60.00 -10.73
C ALA A 131 -20.29 60.16 -10.07
N ARG A 132 -19.22 60.41 -10.85
CA ARG A 132 -17.88 60.72 -10.33
C ARG A 132 -17.87 62.03 -9.53
N GLY A 133 -18.58 63.05 -9.98
CA GLY A 133 -18.74 64.32 -9.25
C GLY A 133 -19.40 64.10 -7.88
N GLN A 134 -20.56 63.43 -7.87
CA GLN A 134 -21.28 63.09 -6.62
C GLN A 134 -20.43 62.22 -5.68
N TRP A 135 -19.64 61.29 -6.23
CA TRP A 135 -18.75 60.45 -5.43
C TRP A 135 -17.58 61.25 -4.85
N GLY A 136 -17.04 62.22 -5.59
CA GLY A 136 -16.05 63.17 -5.11
C GLY A 136 -16.58 64.05 -3.98
N GLU A 137 -17.79 64.58 -4.13
CA GLU A 137 -18.47 65.33 -3.06
C GLU A 137 -18.67 64.48 -1.81
N ARG A 138 -19.13 63.23 -1.97
CA ARG A 138 -19.32 62.29 -0.86
C ARG A 138 -18.01 61.97 -0.14
N MET A 139 -16.93 61.77 -0.90
CA MET A 139 -15.60 61.55 -0.34
C MET A 139 -15.10 62.76 0.46
N VAL A 140 -15.38 63.98 -0.02
CA VAL A 140 -15.09 65.21 0.73
C VAL A 140 -15.91 65.25 2.02
N GLU A 141 -17.22 64.97 1.98
CA GLU A 141 -18.06 64.88 3.19
C GLU A 141 -17.50 63.88 4.21
N ASP A 142 -17.10 62.69 3.77
CA ASP A 142 -16.55 61.66 4.65
C ASP A 142 -15.21 62.10 5.29
N ILE A 143 -14.34 62.81 4.53
CA ILE A 143 -13.11 63.41 5.07
C ILE A 143 -13.42 64.51 6.09
N LEU A 144 -14.37 65.40 5.77
CA LEU A 144 -14.78 66.51 6.65
C LEU A 144 -15.35 65.99 7.97
N ALA A 145 -16.22 64.98 7.90
CA ALA A 145 -16.76 64.31 9.07
C ALA A 145 -15.65 63.63 9.89
N PHE A 146 -14.69 62.97 9.23
CA PHE A 146 -13.56 62.33 9.91
C PHE A 146 -12.68 63.32 10.68
N ILE A 147 -12.44 64.51 10.12
CA ILE A 147 -11.69 65.58 10.82
C ILE A 147 -12.54 66.41 11.78
N GLY A 148 -13.79 65.98 12.04
CA GLY A 148 -14.68 66.57 13.04
C GLY A 148 -15.39 67.85 12.60
N LEU A 149 -15.37 68.18 11.30
CA LEU A 149 -16.08 69.32 10.76
C LEU A 149 -17.54 68.93 10.50
N ALA A 150 -18.46 69.66 11.13
CA ALA A 150 -19.90 69.52 10.92
C ALA A 150 -20.44 70.53 9.90
N GLU A 151 -21.31 70.06 9.00
CA GLU A 151 -22.11 70.89 8.10
C GLU A 151 -23.00 71.87 8.87
N GLY A 152 -23.13 73.10 8.38
CA GLY A 152 -23.88 74.19 9.03
C GLY A 152 -23.13 74.88 10.18
N ILE A 153 -21.99 74.34 10.61
CA ILE A 153 -21.10 74.98 11.59
C ILE A 153 -19.79 75.38 10.91
N ASN A 154 -19.08 74.41 10.34
CA ASN A 154 -17.74 74.61 9.81
C ASN A 154 -17.71 74.76 8.29
N TYR A 155 -18.70 74.18 7.60
CA TYR A 155 -18.85 74.32 6.16
C TYR A 155 -20.33 74.30 5.73
N GLU A 156 -20.62 74.84 4.56
CA GLU A 156 -21.95 74.88 3.92
C GLU A 156 -21.84 74.26 2.52
N LYS A 157 -22.86 73.48 2.11
CA LYS A 157 -22.98 72.92 0.76
C LYS A 157 -23.93 73.77 -0.08
N GLN A 158 -23.55 74.11 -1.33
CA GLN A 158 -24.50 74.73 -2.26
C GLN A 158 -25.31 73.66 -3.01
N SER A 159 -26.63 73.86 -3.12
CA SER A 159 -27.49 72.99 -3.92
C SER A 159 -27.30 73.25 -5.42
N GLN A 160 -27.23 72.15 -6.15
CA GLN A 160 -26.83 71.99 -7.54
C GLN A 160 -27.81 72.66 -8.53
N GLU A 161 -27.80 73.99 -8.65
CA GLU A 161 -28.37 74.74 -9.77
C GLU A 161 -27.27 75.57 -10.46
N GLY A 162 -26.41 74.93 -11.25
CA GLY A 162 -25.46 75.63 -12.12
C GLY A 162 -24.13 74.89 -12.30
N SER A 163 -23.75 74.67 -13.56
CA SER A 163 -22.63 73.81 -14.01
C SER A 163 -21.20 74.30 -13.67
N ASP A 164 -20.99 75.33 -12.84
CA ASP A 164 -19.66 75.95 -12.76
C ASP A 164 -19.36 76.73 -11.45
N ARG A 165 -19.72 76.19 -10.27
CA ARG A 165 -19.37 76.79 -8.97
C ARG A 165 -18.91 75.76 -7.94
N PRO A 166 -17.96 76.10 -7.04
CA PRO A 166 -17.44 75.17 -6.04
C PRO A 166 -18.52 74.74 -5.04
N ASP A 167 -18.57 73.45 -4.72
CA ASP A 167 -19.66 72.80 -4.00
C ASP A 167 -19.65 73.03 -2.48
N PHE A 168 -18.51 73.46 -1.91
CA PHE A 168 -18.33 73.63 -0.46
C PHE A 168 -17.77 75.00 -0.09
N LYS A 169 -18.38 75.65 0.90
CA LYS A 169 -17.89 76.88 1.53
C LYS A 169 -17.46 76.60 2.96
N PHE A 170 -16.20 76.83 3.29
CA PHE A 170 -15.65 76.67 4.63
C PHE A 170 -15.67 77.98 5.41
N ASN A 171 -16.20 77.94 6.63
CA ASN A 171 -16.26 79.08 7.54
C ASN A 171 -14.99 79.13 8.39
N LEU A 172 -14.33 80.30 8.43
CA LEU A 172 -13.12 80.55 9.21
C LEU A 172 -13.38 81.53 10.36
N PRO A 173 -12.51 81.57 11.38
CA PRO A 173 -12.52 82.62 12.40
C PRO A 173 -12.46 84.03 11.80
N ASP A 174 -12.97 85.02 12.52
CA ASP A 174 -13.06 86.43 12.11
C ASP A 174 -13.99 86.72 10.91
N GLY A 175 -14.99 85.84 10.68
CA GLY A 175 -15.99 86.05 9.64
C GLY A 175 -15.48 85.86 8.21
N LYS A 176 -14.31 85.23 8.06
CA LYS A 176 -13.72 84.90 6.75
C LYS A 176 -14.27 83.56 6.25
N HIS A 177 -14.22 83.33 4.95
CA HIS A 177 -14.63 82.07 4.33
C HIS A 177 -13.74 81.71 3.14
N ILE A 178 -13.63 80.41 2.84
CA ILE A 178 -12.97 79.86 1.64
C ILE A 178 -14.02 79.11 0.83
N ASN A 179 -14.03 79.30 -0.48
CA ASN A 179 -14.82 78.51 -1.43
C ASN A 179 -13.89 77.60 -2.23
#